data_AF-A0AA96WIN3-F1
#
_entry.id   AF-A0AA96WIN3-F1
#
_cell.length_a   1.000
_cell.length_b   1.000
_cell.length_c   1.000
_cell.angle_alpha   90.00
_cell.angle_beta   90.00
_cell.angle_gamma   90.00
#
_symmetry.space_group_name_H-M   'P 1'
#
loop_
_entity.id
_entity.type
_entity.pdbx_description
1 polymer ?
#
loop_
_entity_poly.entity_id
_entity_poly.type
_entity_poly.pdbx_seq_one_letter_code
_entity_poly.pdbx_strand_id
1 'polypeptide(L)'
;MVLRTLQFITLILVALWMGLEFSHALELPAKMQYDGQFYVTVQNTLYRYFGAPGPGAIVTVGAFVSAIALLFLVRKRRPAVYWTLIGTLCLVFAFPVVYFWQIEPVNVVFRQSTPQSLPTNWMQLRQQWEYGHLTNFVLTLFGFSTLLISVPTETSTNRRYKTRAEESKNV
;
A
#
# COMPACT_ATOMS: atom_id res chain seq x y z
N MET A 1 12.33 -6.06 21.44
CA MET A 1 11.64 -7.00 20.54
C MET A 1 10.52 -6.31 19.76
N VAL A 2 9.63 -5.56 20.44
CA VAL A 2 8.49 -4.82 19.84
C VAL A 2 8.80 -4.11 18.51
N LEU A 3 9.86 -3.28 18.43
CA LEU A 3 10.19 -2.57 17.18
C LEU A 3 10.45 -3.52 16.00
N ARG A 4 11.25 -4.57 16.21
CA ARG A 4 11.58 -5.53 15.14
C ARG A 4 10.36 -6.32 14.69
N THR A 5 9.52 -6.71 15.65
CA THR A 5 8.24 -7.37 15.37
C THR A 5 7.33 -6.47 14.54
N LEU A 6 7.22 -5.19 14.90
CA LEU A 6 6.39 -4.24 14.14
C LEU A 6 6.98 -3.95 12.75
N GLN A 7 8.30 -3.81 12.62
CA GLN A 7 8.95 -3.68 11.30
C GLN A 7 8.62 -4.87 10.40
N PHE A 8 8.75 -6.09 10.94
CA PHE A 8 8.44 -7.32 10.20
C PHE A 8 6.97 -7.35 9.76
N ILE A 9 6.04 -7.13 10.70
CA ILE A 9 4.59 -7.12 10.41
C ILE A 9 4.25 -6.05 9.36
N THR A 10 4.77 -4.82 9.53
CA THR A 10 4.54 -3.72 8.59
C THR A 10 5.05 -4.07 7.19
N LEU A 11 6.26 -4.63 7.06
CA LEU A 11 6.79 -5.01 5.75
C LEU A 11 5.95 -6.10 5.07
N ILE A 12 5.49 -7.11 5.82
CA ILE A 12 4.62 -8.17 5.27
C ILE A 12 3.29 -7.57 4.79
N LEU A 13 2.64 -6.74 5.61
CA LEU A 13 1.35 -6.14 5.25
C LEU A 13 1.48 -5.21 4.03
N VAL A 14 2.52 -4.38 3.99
CA VAL A 14 2.77 -3.48 2.86
C VAL A 14 3.12 -4.27 1.60
N ALA A 15 3.90 -5.36 1.70
CA ALA A 15 4.20 -6.22 0.55
C ALA A 15 2.94 -6.89 -0.02
N LEU A 16 2.04 -7.36 0.85
CA LEU A 16 0.76 -7.95 0.42
C LEU A 16 -0.13 -6.90 -0.25
N TRP A 17 -0.25 -5.69 0.32
CA TRP A 17 -1.00 -4.61 -0.31
C TRP A 17 -0.39 -4.21 -1.66
N MET A 18 0.92 -4.02 -1.73
CA MET A 18 1.64 -3.77 -3.00
C MET A 18 1.39 -4.89 -4.02
N GLY A 19 1.29 -6.15 -3.58
CA GLY A 19 0.97 -7.28 -4.44
C GLY A 19 -0.44 -7.19 -5.06
N LEU A 20 -1.43 -6.72 -4.30
CA LEU A 20 -2.77 -6.45 -4.84
C LEU A 20 -2.71 -5.40 -5.95
N GLU A 21 -2.04 -4.27 -5.68
CA GLU A 21 -1.91 -3.18 -6.65
C GLU A 21 -1.07 -3.58 -7.88
N PHE A 22 -0.02 -4.38 -7.67
CA PHE A 22 0.81 -4.89 -8.76
C PHE A 22 0.03 -5.80 -9.70
N SER A 23 -0.86 -6.64 -9.16
CA SER A 23 -1.72 -7.48 -9.99
C SER A 23 -2.61 -6.64 -10.92
N HIS A 24 -3.21 -5.56 -10.41
CA HIS A 24 -3.98 -4.63 -11.25
C HIS A 24 -3.13 -3.95 -12.32
N ALA A 25 -1.90 -3.54 -11.98
CA ALA A 25 -0.98 -2.96 -12.95
C ALA A 25 -0.66 -3.94 -14.10
N LEU A 26 -0.49 -5.24 -13.81
CA LEU A 26 -0.25 -6.27 -14.82
C LEU A 26 -1.49 -6.60 -15.66
N GLU A 27 -2.68 -6.51 -15.07
CA GLU A 27 -3.95 -6.77 -15.74
C GLU A 27 -4.39 -5.62 -16.65
N LEU A 28 -3.95 -4.38 -16.36
CA LEU A 28 -4.38 -3.16 -17.04
C LEU A 28 -4.33 -3.26 -18.58
N PRO A 29 -3.22 -3.70 -19.22
CA PRO A 29 -3.17 -3.76 -20.69
C PRO A 29 -4.25 -4.65 -21.30
N ALA A 30 -4.57 -5.78 -20.66
CA ALA A 30 -5.62 -6.68 -21.11
C ALA A 30 -7.01 -6.09 -20.86
N LYS A 31 -7.26 -5.55 -19.66
CA LYS A 31 -8.56 -4.98 -19.28
C LYS A 31 -8.97 -3.79 -20.12
N MET A 32 -8.02 -3.04 -20.66
CA MET A 32 -8.30 -1.93 -21.57
C MET A 32 -8.91 -2.38 -22.91
N GLN A 33 -8.77 -3.67 -23.26
CA GLN A 33 -9.36 -4.28 -24.46
C GLN A 33 -10.73 -4.91 -24.20
N TYR A 34 -11.16 -5.05 -22.94
CA TYR A 34 -12.44 -5.68 -22.61
C TYR A 34 -13.61 -4.79 -23.00
N ASP A 35 -14.72 -5.42 -23.43
CA ASP A 35 -16.01 -4.73 -23.46
C ASP A 35 -16.52 -4.49 -22.03
N GLY A 36 -17.51 -3.59 -21.90
CA GLY A 36 -18.02 -3.19 -20.59
C GLY A 36 -18.72 -4.34 -19.85
N GLN A 37 -19.41 -5.24 -20.56
CA GLN A 37 -20.13 -6.37 -19.97
C GLN A 37 -19.14 -7.31 -19.28
N PHE A 38 -18.06 -7.67 -19.99
CA PHE A 38 -17.01 -8.52 -19.46
C PHE A 38 -16.24 -7.82 -18.32
N TYR A 39 -15.91 -6.54 -18.48
CA TYR A 39 -15.23 -5.76 -17.45
C TYR A 39 -16.00 -5.72 -16.12
N VAL A 40 -17.30 -5.41 -16.17
CA VAL A 40 -18.16 -5.39 -14.97
C VAL A 40 -18.35 -6.80 -14.39
N THR A 41 -18.39 -7.83 -15.24
CA THR A 41 -18.41 -9.22 -14.77
C THR A 41 -17.17 -9.54 -13.93
N VAL A 42 -15.97 -9.21 -14.41
CA VAL A 42 -14.71 -9.40 -13.68
C VAL A 42 -14.72 -8.61 -12.37
N GLN A 43 -15.13 -7.34 -12.39
CA GLN A 43 -15.24 -6.52 -11.17
C GLN A 43 -16.12 -7.16 -10.09
N ASN A 44 -17.29 -7.64 -10.49
CA ASN A 44 -18.26 -8.19 -9.56
C ASN A 44 -18.00 -9.66 -9.18
N THR A 45 -16.98 -10.31 -9.75
CA THR A 45 -16.64 -11.71 -9.46
C THR A 45 -15.24 -11.82 -8.86
N LEU A 46 -14.20 -11.50 -9.64
CA LEU A 46 -12.80 -11.69 -9.29
C LEU A 46 -12.35 -10.78 -8.14
N TYR A 47 -12.72 -9.51 -8.17
CA TYR A 47 -12.18 -8.51 -7.23
C TYR A 47 -12.92 -8.38 -5.90
N ARG A 48 -13.92 -9.25 -5.63
CA ARG A 48 -14.67 -9.24 -4.37
C ARG A 48 -13.81 -9.34 -3.10
N TYR A 49 -12.65 -9.99 -3.18
CA TYR A 49 -11.74 -10.16 -2.04
C TYR A 49 -10.56 -9.18 -2.01
N PHE A 50 -10.39 -8.37 -3.04
CA PHE A 50 -9.25 -7.46 -3.20
C PHE A 50 -9.40 -6.16 -2.37
N GLY A 51 -10.63 -5.78 -2.05
CA GLY A 51 -10.95 -4.60 -1.24
C GLY A 51 -12.13 -4.85 -0.32
N ALA A 52 -12.70 -3.79 0.26
CA ALA A 52 -13.80 -3.92 1.22
C ALA A 52 -15.08 -4.46 0.54
N PRO A 53 -15.84 -5.37 1.19
CA PRO A 53 -15.68 -5.87 2.56
C PRO A 53 -14.75 -7.10 2.70
N GLY A 54 -14.05 -7.49 1.64
CA GLY A 54 -13.15 -8.64 1.61
C GLY A 54 -11.83 -8.43 2.37
N PRO A 55 -10.99 -9.49 2.46
CA PRO A 55 -9.78 -9.48 3.27
C PRO A 55 -8.72 -8.47 2.81
N GLY A 56 -8.71 -8.07 1.53
CA GLY A 56 -7.79 -7.04 1.04
C GLY A 56 -7.90 -5.71 1.80
N ALA A 57 -9.10 -5.31 2.24
CA ALA A 57 -9.27 -4.11 3.07
C ALA A 57 -8.55 -4.21 4.42
N ILE A 58 -8.56 -5.39 5.05
CA ILE A 58 -7.87 -5.63 6.32
C ILE A 58 -6.36 -5.49 6.13
N VAL A 59 -5.83 -6.01 5.01
CA VAL A 59 -4.41 -5.88 4.65
C VAL A 59 -4.03 -4.41 4.43
N THR A 60 -4.78 -3.67 3.63
CA THR A 60 -4.51 -2.25 3.35
C THR A 60 -4.58 -1.38 4.61
N VAL A 61 -5.66 -1.50 5.39
CA VAL A 61 -5.81 -0.73 6.64
C VAL A 61 -4.74 -1.14 7.66
N GLY A 62 -4.45 -2.43 7.77
CA GLY A 62 -3.39 -2.95 8.63
C GLY A 62 -2.02 -2.38 8.28
N ALA A 63 -1.66 -2.39 7.00
CA ALA A 63 -0.40 -1.82 6.50
C ALA A 63 -0.29 -0.32 6.81
N PHE A 64 -1.36 0.44 6.59
CA PHE A 64 -1.43 1.87 6.88
C PHE A 64 -1.23 2.17 8.37
N VAL A 65 -2.01 1.51 9.24
CA VAL A 65 -1.94 1.72 10.69
C VAL A 65 -0.58 1.26 11.24
N SER A 66 -0.06 0.13 10.79
CA SER A 66 1.22 -0.39 11.25
C SER A 66 2.40 0.48 10.82
N ALA A 67 2.34 1.11 9.63
CA ALA A 67 3.34 2.08 9.19
C ALA A 67 3.36 3.35 10.06
N ILE A 68 2.18 3.90 10.41
CA ILE A 68 2.06 5.04 11.33
C ILE A 68 2.62 4.69 12.71
N ALA A 69 2.24 3.52 13.24
CA ALA A 69 2.75 3.05 14.52
C ALA A 69 4.28 2.87 14.48
N LEU A 70 4.82 2.33 13.39
CA LEU A 70 6.26 2.16 13.19
C LEU A 70 6.97 3.51 13.17
N LEU A 71 6.46 4.49 12.41
CA LEU A 71 6.99 5.85 12.35
C LEU A 71 7.08 6.48 13.75
N PHE A 72 6.02 6.31 14.56
CA PHE A 72 6.02 6.79 15.94
C PHE A 72 7.11 6.13 16.80
N LEU A 73 7.33 4.82 16.66
CA LEU A 73 8.36 4.11 17.43
C LEU A 73 9.79 4.50 17.01
N VAL A 74 10.03 4.80 15.74
CA VAL A 74 11.36 5.19 15.23
C VAL A 74 11.62 6.69 15.26
N ARG A 75 10.67 7.53 15.74
CA ARG A 75 10.73 9.00 15.64
C ARG A 75 12.00 9.68 16.19
N LYS A 76 12.72 9.02 17.10
CA LYS A 76 14.00 9.51 17.68
C LYS A 76 15.24 8.79 17.12
N ARG A 77 15.07 7.84 16.19
CA ARG A 77 16.14 7.00 15.64
C ARG A 77 16.56 7.49 14.26
N ARG A 78 17.51 8.43 14.22
CA ARG A 78 18.12 8.87 12.96
C ARG A 78 19.17 7.86 12.48
N PRO A 79 19.30 7.61 11.16
CA PRO A 79 18.54 8.20 10.07
C PRO A 79 17.24 7.44 9.72
N ALA A 80 16.95 6.31 10.37
CA ALA A 80 15.80 5.45 10.05
C ALA A 80 14.45 6.18 10.00
N VAL A 81 14.24 7.17 10.88
CA VAL A 81 13.02 8.01 10.88
C VAL A 81 12.72 8.66 9.54
N TYR A 82 13.73 9.09 8.78
CA TYR A 82 13.50 9.76 7.49
C TYR A 82 12.99 8.79 6.43
N TRP A 83 13.61 7.61 6.35
CA TRP A 83 13.16 6.54 5.46
C TRP A 83 11.76 6.05 5.81
N THR A 84 11.49 5.84 7.10
CA THR A 84 10.15 5.45 7.56
C THR A 84 9.11 6.54 7.31
N LEU A 85 9.47 7.82 7.45
CA LEU A 85 8.56 8.94 7.16
C LEU A 85 8.19 8.99 5.68
N ILE A 86 9.18 8.94 4.78
CA ILE A 86 8.95 8.93 3.34
C ILE A 86 8.03 7.76 2.97
N GLY A 87 8.35 6.56 3.47
CA GLY A 87 7.53 5.39 3.19
C GLY A 87 6.09 5.52 3.70
N THR A 88 5.93 6.01 4.92
CA THR A 88 4.60 6.24 5.52
C THR A 88 3.80 7.28 4.72
N LEU A 89 4.44 8.36 4.25
CA LEU A 89 3.77 9.37 3.42
C LEU A 89 3.30 8.79 2.09
N CYS A 90 4.13 7.98 1.42
CA CYS A 90 3.71 7.28 0.20
C CYS A 90 2.47 6.41 0.44
N LEU A 91 2.43 5.69 1.57
CA LEU A 91 1.28 4.87 1.95
C LEU A 91 0.04 5.72 2.27
N VAL A 92 0.19 6.87 2.95
CA VAL A 92 -0.90 7.83 3.21
C VAL A 92 -1.50 8.36 1.89
N PHE A 93 -0.64 8.66 0.91
CA PHE A 93 -1.11 9.10 -0.40
C PHE A 93 -1.82 7.96 -1.16
N ALA A 94 -1.35 6.72 -1.08
CA ALA A 94 -2.06 5.58 -1.69
C ALA A 94 -3.41 5.31 -0.98
N PHE A 95 -3.39 5.27 0.35
CA PHE A 95 -4.57 5.16 1.21
C PHE A 95 -4.38 6.03 2.47
N PRO A 96 -5.25 7.04 2.71
CA PRO A 96 -6.59 7.17 2.13
C PRO A 96 -6.70 7.94 0.81
N VAL A 97 -5.71 8.74 0.39
CA VAL A 97 -5.95 9.81 -0.61
C VAL A 97 -6.38 9.30 -1.99
N VAL A 98 -5.54 8.54 -2.68
CA VAL A 98 -5.84 8.02 -4.03
C VAL A 98 -7.03 7.06 -3.97
N TYR A 99 -7.10 6.19 -2.96
CA TYR A 99 -8.21 5.26 -2.81
C TYR A 99 -9.57 5.95 -2.76
N PHE A 100 -9.79 6.92 -1.87
CA PHE A 100 -11.10 7.58 -1.75
C PHE A 100 -11.37 8.60 -2.86
N TRP A 101 -10.34 9.10 -3.54
CA TRP A 101 -10.52 10.05 -4.64
C TRP A 101 -10.73 9.36 -6.00
N GLN A 102 -9.99 8.29 -6.30
CA GLN A 102 -10.00 7.62 -7.62
C GLN A 102 -10.75 6.29 -7.61
N ILE A 103 -10.49 5.42 -6.62
CA ILE A 103 -10.87 4.00 -6.68
C ILE A 103 -12.27 3.75 -6.10
N GLU A 104 -12.50 4.19 -4.86
CA GLU A 104 -13.74 3.89 -4.15
C GLU A 104 -15.00 4.48 -4.79
N PRO A 105 -14.99 5.72 -5.34
CA PRO A 105 -16.14 6.24 -6.07
C PRO A 105 -16.54 5.32 -7.23
N VAL A 106 -15.57 4.73 -7.93
CA VAL A 106 -15.83 3.79 -9.03
C VAL A 106 -16.32 2.44 -8.50
N ASN A 107 -15.76 1.95 -7.38
CA ASN A 107 -16.25 0.72 -6.75
C ASN A 107 -17.73 0.84 -6.37
N VAL A 108 -18.17 1.99 -5.85
CA VAL A 108 -19.59 2.23 -5.51
C VAL A 108 -20.47 2.03 -6.74
N VAL A 109 -20.08 2.59 -7.89
CA VAL A 109 -20.84 2.46 -9.14
C VAL A 109 -20.83 1.02 -9.66
N PHE A 110 -19.67 0.36 -9.74
CA PHE A 110 -19.60 -1.00 -10.27
C PHE A 110 -20.27 -2.04 -9.39
N ARG A 111 -20.27 -1.88 -8.06
CA ARG A 111 -21.05 -2.75 -7.15
C ARG A 111 -22.56 -2.70 -7.40
N GLN A 112 -23.07 -1.60 -7.96
CA GLN A 112 -24.48 -1.42 -8.31
C GLN A 112 -24.77 -1.75 -9.79
N SER A 113 -23.73 -1.93 -10.60
CA SER A 113 -23.85 -2.20 -12.03
C SER A 113 -23.98 -3.71 -12.30
N THR A 114 -24.62 -4.07 -13.40
CA THR A 114 -24.66 -5.47 -13.88
C THR A 114 -24.12 -5.56 -15.30
N PRO A 115 -23.71 -6.75 -15.76
CA PRO A 115 -23.26 -6.93 -17.14
C PRO A 115 -24.34 -6.52 -18.17
N GLN A 116 -25.63 -6.63 -17.81
CA GLN A 116 -26.78 -6.25 -18.66
C GLN A 116 -27.15 -4.77 -18.56
N SER A 117 -26.66 -4.04 -17.56
CA SER A 117 -26.98 -2.63 -17.30
C SER A 117 -25.73 -1.88 -16.89
N LEU A 118 -24.98 -1.42 -17.90
CA LEU A 118 -23.74 -0.66 -17.73
C LEU A 118 -24.02 0.83 -17.49
N PRO A 119 -23.19 1.52 -16.67
CA PRO A 119 -23.19 2.97 -16.62
C PRO A 119 -22.89 3.57 -18.00
N THR A 120 -23.57 4.66 -18.36
CA THR A 120 -23.34 5.33 -19.65
C THR A 120 -21.89 5.79 -19.82
N ASN A 121 -21.23 6.15 -18.72
CA ASN A 121 -19.83 6.58 -18.68
C ASN A 121 -18.84 5.47 -18.27
N TRP A 122 -19.18 4.18 -18.46
CA TRP A 122 -18.36 3.06 -18.00
C TRP A 122 -16.90 3.10 -18.46
N MET A 123 -16.62 3.61 -19.66
CA MET A 123 -15.25 3.71 -20.18
C MET A 123 -14.39 4.68 -19.36
N GLN A 124 -14.98 5.80 -18.93
CA GLN A 124 -14.31 6.77 -18.06
C GLN A 124 -14.08 6.17 -16.67
N LEU A 125 -15.07 5.47 -16.13
CA LEU A 125 -14.96 4.78 -14.85
C LEU A 125 -13.86 3.71 -14.88
N ARG A 126 -13.77 2.92 -15.97
CA ARG A 126 -12.67 1.97 -16.18
C ARG A 126 -11.32 2.68 -16.15
N GLN A 127 -11.14 3.74 -16.95
CA GLN A 127 -9.87 4.48 -16.96
C GLN A 127 -9.51 4.99 -15.56
N GLN A 128 -10.46 5.62 -14.87
CA GLN A 128 -10.27 6.14 -13.52
C GLN A 128 -9.81 5.04 -12.55
N TRP A 129 -10.47 3.88 -12.58
CA TRP A 129 -10.16 2.77 -11.69
C TRP A 129 -8.81 2.14 -11.99
N GLU A 130 -8.53 1.82 -13.26
CA GLU A 130 -7.26 1.20 -13.67
C GLU A 130 -6.05 2.11 -13.40
N TYR A 131 -6.13 3.39 -13.76
CA TYR A 131 -5.04 4.34 -13.50
C TYR A 131 -4.95 4.74 -12.02
N GLY A 132 -6.05 4.68 -11.27
CA GLY A 132 -6.03 4.80 -9.80
C GLY A 132 -5.21 3.69 -9.16
N HIS A 133 -5.45 2.43 -9.54
CA HIS A 133 -4.67 1.30 -9.06
C HIS A 133 -3.21 1.31 -9.53
N LEU A 134 -2.94 1.71 -10.78
CA LEU A 134 -1.56 1.89 -11.24
C LEU A 134 -0.82 2.95 -10.41
N THR A 135 -1.50 4.06 -10.08
CA THR A 135 -0.95 5.10 -9.20
C THR A 135 -0.65 4.54 -7.81
N ASN A 136 -1.58 3.78 -7.23
CA ASN A 136 -1.38 3.11 -5.95
C ASN A 136 -0.21 2.11 -5.99
N PHE A 137 -0.06 1.35 -7.07
CA PHE A 137 1.08 0.44 -7.23
C PHE A 137 2.42 1.18 -7.15
N VAL A 138 2.55 2.29 -7.90
CA VAL A 138 3.78 3.10 -7.85
C VAL A 138 4.04 3.64 -6.45
N LEU A 139 3.02 4.21 -5.79
CA LEU A 139 3.14 4.74 -4.43
C LEU A 139 3.51 3.66 -3.40
N THR A 140 2.86 2.50 -3.45
CA THR A 140 3.12 1.39 -2.53
C THR A 140 4.48 0.75 -2.78
N LEU A 141 4.96 0.68 -4.02
CA LEU A 141 6.32 0.23 -4.36
C LEU A 141 7.40 1.14 -3.78
N PHE A 142 7.26 2.46 -3.94
CA PHE A 142 8.17 3.43 -3.32
C PHE A 142 8.08 3.39 -1.78
N GLY A 143 6.85 3.28 -1.25
CA GLY A 143 6.58 3.16 0.17
C GLY A 143 7.27 1.94 0.79
N PHE A 144 7.07 0.77 0.18
CA PHE A 144 7.71 -0.48 0.58
C PHE A 144 9.24 -0.39 0.51
N SER A 145 9.78 0.13 -0.59
CA SER A 145 11.23 0.20 -0.80
C SER A 145 11.92 1.05 0.27
N THR A 146 11.35 2.20 0.61
CA THR A 146 11.90 3.10 1.64
C THR A 146 11.72 2.53 3.05
N LEU A 147 10.60 1.86 3.35
CA LEU A 147 10.44 1.12 4.60
C LEU A 147 11.47 0.00 4.73
N LEU A 148 11.77 -0.72 3.65
CA LEU A 148 12.77 -1.78 3.63
C LEU A 148 14.18 -1.23 3.93
N ILE A 149 14.55 -0.09 3.34
CA ILE A 149 15.81 0.63 3.62
C ILE A 149 15.89 1.10 5.09
N SER A 150 14.74 1.44 5.70
CA SER A 150 14.71 1.90 7.11
C SER A 150 15.19 0.84 8.12
N VAL A 151 15.05 -0.45 7.81
CA VAL A 151 15.41 -1.55 8.71
C VAL A 151 16.91 -1.67 8.97
N PRO A 152 17.78 -1.81 7.95
CA PRO A 152 19.23 -1.90 8.18
C PRO A 152 19.83 -0.59 8.72
N THR A 153 19.27 0.56 8.35
CA THR A 153 19.76 1.87 8.84
C THR A 153 19.49 2.11 10.33
N GLU A 154 18.42 1.53 10.86
CA GLU A 154 18.16 1.48 12.30
C GLU A 154 19.17 0.58 13.02
N THR A 155 19.42 -0.60 12.45
CA THR A 155 20.28 -1.63 13.07
C THR A 155 21.74 -1.16 13.15
N SER A 156 22.27 -0.56 12.10
CA SER A 156 23.65 -0.07 12.04
C SER A 156 23.92 1.04 13.07
N THR A 157 22.97 1.95 13.24
CA THR A 157 23.06 3.06 14.19
C THR A 157 23.09 2.56 15.64
N ASN A 158 22.22 1.60 15.97
CA ASN A 158 22.15 1.04 17.32
C ASN A 158 23.45 0.32 17.71
N ARG A 159 24.07 -0.40 16.76
CA ARG A 159 25.38 -1.05 16.98
C ARG A 159 26.46 -0.02 17.28
N ARG A 160 26.53 1.07 16.50
CA ARG A 160 27.52 2.15 16.68
C ARG A 160 27.40 2.87 18.02
N TYR A 161 26.17 3.11 18.50
CA TYR A 161 25.95 3.72 19.82
C TYR A 161 26.42 2.81 20.96
N LYS A 162 26.16 1.49 20.87
CA LYS A 162 26.60 0.54 21.89
C LYS A 162 28.12 0.47 22.01
N THR A 163 28.83 0.34 20.88
CA THR A 163 30.30 0.28 20.88
C THR A 163 30.93 1.52 21.53
N ARG A 164 30.46 2.73 21.19
CA ARG A 164 30.97 3.97 21.81
C ARG A 164 30.73 4.05 23.32
N ALA A 165 29.59 3.56 23.80
CA ALA A 165 29.27 3.57 25.22
C ALA A 165 30.07 2.53 26.03
N GLU A 166 30.54 1.47 25.39
CA GLU A 166 31.45 0.48 25.99
C GLU A 166 32.88 1.03 26.04
N GLU A 167 33.35 1.67 24.96
CA GLU A 167 34.65 2.35 24.92
C GLU A 167 34.78 3.43 26.00
N SER A 168 33.75 4.23 26.24
CA SER A 168 33.78 5.31 27.24
C SER A 168 33.76 4.85 28.70
N LYS A 169 33.50 3.56 28.98
CA LYS A 169 33.55 2.99 30.33
C LYS A 169 34.91 2.38 30.68
N ASN A 170 35.76 2.18 29.68
CA ASN A 170 37.08 1.55 29.82
C ASN A 170 38.23 2.58 29.84
N VAL A 171 37.89 3.87 29.93
CA VAL A 171 38.81 5.02 30.07
C VAL A 171 38.47 5.73 31.37
#